data_AF-A0A3S3QIC7-F1
#
_entry.id   AF-A0A3S3QIC7-F1
#
_cell.length_a   1.000
_cell.length_b   1.000
_cell.length_c   1.000
_cell.angle_alpha   90.00
_cell.angle_beta   90.00
_cell.angle_gamma   90.00
#
_symmetry.space_group_name_H-M   'P 1'
#
loop_
_entity.id
_entity.type
_entity.pdbx_description
1 polymer ?
#
loop_
_entity_poly.entity_id
_entity_poly.type
_entity_poly.pdbx_seq_one_letter_code
_entity_poly.pdbx_strand_id
1 'polypeptide(L)'
;MKSLKAILAAFLLLQAVISFGQTKEETLEWLNRNGKAFLRTTECERPFNDERIYIKHYIEIEKDILKVFGDESFSKRTVRRTYFKYINWNQILYEDVSTVPIEVNLSDKCPEFKYFKVKVLGYKSGYKPDDKEARNDEGCANDCTIYLAFDSNNLENAKRTLKAIMHLAKLSGAKENKQTF
;
A
#
# COMPACT_ATOMS: atom_id res chain seq x y z
N MET A 1 -8.15 20.89 -48.45
CA MET A 1 -6.85 20.48 -47.86
C MET A 1 -6.48 21.18 -46.55
N LYS A 2 -6.82 22.46 -46.32
CA LYS A 2 -6.47 23.16 -45.06
C LYS A 2 -7.20 22.60 -43.82
N SER A 3 -8.47 22.20 -43.97
CA SER A 3 -9.28 21.60 -42.89
C SER A 3 -8.80 20.20 -42.45
N LEU A 4 -8.38 19.36 -43.40
CA LEU A 4 -7.89 18.01 -43.11
C LEU A 4 -6.59 18.03 -42.28
N LYS A 5 -5.70 18.99 -42.55
CA LYS A 5 -4.46 19.18 -41.78
C LYS A 5 -4.74 19.64 -40.34
N ALA A 6 -5.76 20.47 -40.14
CA ALA A 6 -6.17 20.92 -38.81
C ALA A 6 -6.79 19.78 -37.98
N ILE A 7 -7.61 18.92 -38.61
CA ILE A 7 -8.20 17.74 -37.96
C ILE A 7 -7.10 16.73 -37.58
N LEU A 8 -6.14 16.47 -38.48
CA LEU A 8 -5.02 15.56 -38.18
C LEU A 8 -4.15 16.08 -37.03
N ALA A 9 -3.88 17.40 -36.98
CA ALA A 9 -3.10 18.00 -35.90
C ALA A 9 -3.82 17.91 -34.54
N ALA A 10 -5.14 18.12 -34.50
CA ALA A 10 -5.92 17.95 -33.27
C ALA A 10 -5.96 16.48 -32.81
N PHE A 11 -6.04 15.53 -33.73
CA PHE A 11 -6.01 14.10 -33.42
C PHE A 11 -4.64 13.64 -32.91
N LEU A 12 -3.54 14.15 -33.50
CA LEU A 12 -2.17 13.89 -33.03
C LEU A 12 -1.88 14.53 -31.68
N LEU A 13 -2.45 15.70 -31.39
CA LEU A 13 -2.37 16.33 -30.07
C LEU A 13 -3.16 15.53 -29.02
N LEU A 14 -4.34 15.00 -29.34
CA LEU A 14 -5.07 14.10 -28.45
C LEU A 14 -4.31 12.79 -28.19
N GLN A 15 -3.69 12.20 -29.22
CA GLN A 15 -2.85 11.01 -29.06
C GLN A 15 -1.57 11.30 -28.27
N ALA A 16 -0.99 12.50 -28.40
CA ALA A 16 0.12 12.94 -27.57
C ALA A 16 -0.30 13.06 -26.09
N VAL A 17 -1.49 13.57 -25.79
CA VAL A 17 -2.04 13.60 -24.41
C VAL A 17 -2.24 12.18 -23.83
N ILE A 18 -2.67 11.22 -24.66
CA ILE A 18 -2.80 9.80 -24.26
C ILE A 18 -1.41 9.12 -24.13
N SER A 19 -0.39 9.65 -24.82
CA SER A 19 1.01 9.22 -24.74
C SER A 19 1.74 9.71 -23.48
N PHE A 20 1.11 10.56 -22.66
CA PHE A 20 1.70 11.09 -21.42
C PHE A 20 1.04 10.50 -20.15
N GLY A 21 1.36 9.23 -19.87
CA GLY A 21 1.26 8.64 -18.54
C GLY A 21 -0.12 8.12 -18.14
N GLN A 22 -0.12 6.95 -17.49
CA GLN A 22 -1.29 6.35 -16.85
C GLN A 22 -1.92 7.35 -15.86
N THR A 23 -3.23 7.56 -15.95
CA THR A 23 -4.00 8.50 -15.12
C THR A 23 -4.17 8.01 -13.67
N LYS A 24 -4.66 8.90 -12.78
CA LYS A 24 -4.95 8.55 -11.38
C LYS A 24 -6.00 7.44 -11.31
N GLU A 25 -7.05 7.57 -12.12
CA GLU A 25 -8.19 6.68 -12.20
C GLU A 25 -7.77 5.30 -12.73
N GLU A 26 -7.00 5.24 -13.82
CA GLU A 26 -6.49 3.97 -14.37
C GLU A 26 -5.56 3.26 -13.40
N THR A 27 -4.73 4.01 -12.67
CA THR A 27 -3.82 3.44 -11.66
C THR A 27 -4.62 2.87 -10.49
N LEU A 28 -5.63 3.58 -10.02
CA LEU A 28 -6.52 3.14 -8.95
C LEU A 28 -7.33 1.91 -9.33
N GLU A 29 -7.83 1.85 -10.55
CA GLU A 29 -8.55 0.69 -11.07
C GLU A 29 -7.62 -0.52 -11.16
N TRP A 30 -6.42 -0.36 -11.72
CA TRP A 30 -5.44 -1.45 -11.80
C TRP A 30 -5.07 -1.98 -10.41
N LEU A 31 -4.86 -1.08 -9.46
CA LEU A 31 -4.56 -1.41 -8.06
C LEU A 31 -5.71 -2.16 -7.38
N ASN A 32 -6.97 -1.78 -7.62
CA ASN A 32 -8.13 -2.48 -7.09
C ASN A 32 -8.30 -3.88 -7.69
N ARG A 33 -8.01 -4.05 -8.99
CA ARG A 33 -8.10 -5.35 -9.68
C ARG A 33 -6.94 -6.30 -9.33
N ASN A 34 -5.73 -5.78 -9.18
CA ASN A 34 -4.51 -6.59 -9.09
C ASN A 34 -3.74 -6.37 -7.78
N GLY A 35 -3.50 -5.11 -7.42
CA GLY A 35 -2.59 -4.73 -6.34
C GLY A 35 -2.93 -5.32 -4.97
N LYS A 36 -4.22 -5.39 -4.62
CA LYS A 36 -4.68 -5.96 -3.35
C LYS A 36 -4.25 -7.41 -3.16
N ALA A 37 -4.25 -8.20 -4.22
CA ALA A 37 -3.87 -9.61 -4.15
C ALA A 37 -2.36 -9.79 -3.92
N PHE A 38 -1.54 -8.85 -4.39
CA PHE A 38 -0.09 -8.95 -4.33
C PHE A 38 0.52 -8.41 -3.03
N LEU A 39 -0.21 -7.55 -2.31
CA LEU A 39 0.13 -7.07 -0.96
C LEU A 39 -0.79 -7.65 0.11
N ARG A 40 -1.35 -8.82 -0.16
CA ARG A 40 -2.03 -9.66 0.83
C ARG A 40 -1.12 -10.82 1.15
N THR A 41 -0.92 -11.08 2.44
CA THR A 41 -0.17 -12.24 2.88
C THR A 41 -1.08 -13.45 3.05
N THR A 42 -0.50 -14.64 2.96
CA THR A 42 -1.11 -15.83 3.55
C THR A 42 -1.24 -15.65 5.07
N GLU A 43 -2.00 -16.53 5.71
CA GLU A 43 -2.08 -16.53 7.17
C GLU A 43 -0.87 -17.29 7.72
N CYS A 44 -0.12 -16.65 8.63
CA CYS A 44 1.02 -17.26 9.30
C CYS A 44 0.67 -17.54 10.76
N GLU A 45 1.06 -18.71 11.24
CA GLU A 45 0.86 -19.13 12.61
C GLU A 45 2.14 -18.92 13.44
N ARG A 46 2.00 -18.30 14.61
CA ARG A 46 3.10 -18.17 15.58
C ARG A 46 2.69 -18.61 16.98
N PRO A 47 3.61 -19.19 17.78
CA PRO A 47 3.37 -19.41 19.19
C PRO A 47 3.29 -18.08 19.94
N PHE A 48 2.30 -17.94 20.82
CA PHE A 48 2.13 -16.82 21.73
C PHE A 48 1.63 -17.34 23.07
N ASN A 49 2.48 -17.26 24.09
CA ASN A 49 2.25 -17.93 25.37
C ASN A 49 1.93 -19.42 25.16
N ASP A 50 0.77 -19.89 25.61
CA ASP A 50 0.30 -21.26 25.52
C ASP A 50 -0.59 -21.54 24.30
N GLU A 51 -0.74 -20.59 23.38
CA GLU A 51 -1.60 -20.71 22.18
C GLU A 51 -0.91 -20.26 20.88
N ARG A 52 -1.63 -20.34 19.76
CA ARG A 52 -1.17 -19.90 18.44
C ARG A 52 -1.88 -18.60 18.04
N ILE A 53 -1.13 -17.66 17.47
CA ILE A 53 -1.68 -16.48 16.80
C ILE A 53 -1.56 -16.68 15.29
N TYR A 54 -2.64 -16.40 14.59
CA TYR A 54 -2.71 -16.34 13.14
C TYR A 54 -2.67 -14.88 12.69
N ILE A 55 -1.67 -14.52 11.88
CA ILE A 55 -1.46 -13.15 11.40
C ILE A 55 -1.72 -13.09 9.90
N LYS A 56 -2.42 -12.04 9.47
CA LYS A 56 -2.66 -11.76 8.06
C LYS A 56 -2.57 -10.25 7.80
N HIS A 57 -1.84 -9.87 6.77
CA HIS A 57 -1.76 -8.49 6.32
C HIS A 57 -2.45 -8.31 4.98
N TYR A 58 -3.05 -7.14 4.75
CA TYR A 58 -3.63 -6.77 3.48
C TYR A 58 -3.82 -5.26 3.38
N ILE A 59 -4.17 -4.79 2.17
CA ILE A 59 -4.50 -3.40 1.92
C ILE A 59 -5.91 -3.24 1.33
N GLU A 60 -6.51 -2.08 1.57
CA GLU A 60 -7.64 -1.59 0.80
C GLU A 60 -7.29 -0.24 0.16
N ILE A 61 -7.92 0.03 -0.98
CA ILE A 61 -7.51 1.11 -1.89
C ILE A 61 -8.75 1.92 -2.20
N GLU A 62 -8.77 3.16 -1.73
CA GLU A 62 -9.83 4.12 -1.97
C GLU A 62 -9.30 5.30 -2.76
N LYS A 63 -10.22 6.15 -3.24
CA LYS A 63 -9.91 7.29 -4.11
C LYS A 63 -8.78 8.17 -3.56
N ASP A 64 -8.82 8.42 -2.27
CA ASP A 64 -7.93 9.38 -1.61
C ASP A 64 -7.04 8.76 -0.52
N ILE A 65 -7.32 7.51 -0.13
CA ILE A 65 -6.72 6.84 1.02
C ILE A 65 -6.21 5.45 0.63
N LEU A 66 -4.97 5.15 1.04
CA LEU A 66 -4.46 3.80 1.21
C LEU A 66 -4.77 3.33 2.62
N LYS A 67 -5.44 2.19 2.76
CA LYS A 67 -5.67 1.53 4.05
C LYS A 67 -4.78 0.31 4.15
N VAL A 68 -4.05 0.19 5.24
CA VAL A 68 -3.15 -0.94 5.53
C VAL A 68 -3.65 -1.63 6.78
N PHE A 69 -3.80 -2.94 6.74
CA PHE A 69 -4.37 -3.76 7.81
C PHE A 69 -3.42 -4.87 8.25
N GLY A 70 -3.45 -5.16 9.54
CA GLY A 70 -2.90 -6.36 10.15
C GLY A 70 -3.97 -7.00 11.02
N ASP A 71 -4.40 -8.20 10.66
CA ASP A 71 -5.32 -9.02 11.45
C ASP A 71 -4.54 -10.03 12.27
N GLU A 72 -4.92 -10.19 13.54
CA GLU A 72 -4.51 -11.28 14.40
C GLU A 72 -5.75 -12.03 14.89
N SER A 73 -5.71 -13.36 14.84
CA SER A 73 -6.68 -14.23 15.52
C SER A 73 -5.95 -15.27 16.36
N PHE A 74 -6.64 -15.86 17.35
CA PHE A 74 -6.02 -16.67 18.40
C PHE A 74 -6.63 -18.07 18.40
N SER A 75 -5.81 -19.12 18.49
CA SER A 75 -6.30 -20.50 18.36
C SER A 75 -7.21 -20.96 19.50
N LYS A 76 -7.06 -20.39 20.70
CA LYS A 76 -7.86 -20.78 21.88
C LYS A 76 -8.94 -19.75 22.25
N ARG A 77 -8.97 -18.59 21.60
CA ARG A 77 -9.90 -17.50 21.91
C ARG A 77 -10.71 -17.17 20.66
N THR A 78 -11.95 -16.74 20.85
CA THR A 78 -12.74 -16.18 19.74
C THR A 78 -12.34 -14.73 19.40
N VAL A 79 -11.24 -14.25 19.96
CA VAL A 79 -10.83 -12.84 19.84
C VAL A 79 -10.13 -12.62 18.51
N ARG A 80 -10.55 -11.60 17.76
CA ARG A 80 -9.88 -11.07 16.57
C ARG A 80 -9.48 -9.62 16.80
N ARG A 81 -8.29 -9.30 16.33
CA ARG A 81 -7.62 -8.02 16.48
C ARG A 81 -7.29 -7.48 15.12
N THR A 82 -7.82 -6.33 14.75
CA THR A 82 -7.46 -5.67 13.49
C THR A 82 -6.78 -4.35 13.80
N TYR A 83 -5.51 -4.23 13.45
CA TYR A 83 -4.78 -2.97 13.44
C TYR A 83 -4.89 -2.36 12.06
N PHE A 84 -5.06 -1.05 11.98
CA PHE A 84 -5.18 -0.37 10.71
C PHE A 84 -4.44 0.96 10.68
N LYS A 85 -3.98 1.33 9.49
CA LYS A 85 -3.41 2.64 9.18
C LYS A 85 -4.09 3.20 7.95
N TYR A 86 -4.52 4.45 8.01
CA TYR A 86 -5.15 5.17 6.90
C TYR A 86 -4.24 6.33 6.49
N ILE A 87 -3.75 6.26 5.25
CA ILE A 87 -2.76 7.17 4.69
C ILE A 87 -3.37 7.86 3.48
N ASN A 88 -3.49 9.18 3.50
CA ASN A 88 -3.85 9.91 2.28
C ASN A 88 -2.73 9.77 1.25
N TRP A 89 -3.06 9.60 -0.03
CA TRP A 89 -2.04 9.39 -1.09
C TRP A 89 -0.98 10.48 -1.13
N ASN A 90 -1.36 11.74 -0.85
CA ASN A 90 -0.43 12.88 -0.82
C ASN A 90 0.52 12.90 0.40
N GLN A 91 0.30 12.05 1.40
CA GLN A 91 1.18 11.91 2.57
C GLN A 91 2.26 10.86 2.36
N ILE A 92 2.16 10.02 1.32
CA ILE A 92 3.21 9.04 1.01
C ILE A 92 4.41 9.79 0.43
N LEU A 93 5.63 9.49 0.86
CA LEU A 93 6.82 10.01 0.22
C LEU A 93 7.22 9.05 -0.91
N TYR A 94 7.06 9.47 -2.15
CA TYR A 94 7.29 8.59 -3.30
C TYR A 94 8.78 8.48 -3.61
N GLU A 95 9.23 7.30 -4.06
CA GLU A 95 10.61 7.05 -4.45
C GLU A 95 10.69 5.95 -5.52
N ASP A 96 11.89 5.71 -6.04
CA ASP A 96 12.12 4.54 -6.90
C ASP A 96 11.92 3.26 -6.07
N VAL A 97 11.10 2.34 -6.59
CA VAL A 97 10.84 1.03 -5.97
C VAL A 97 12.12 0.23 -5.76
N SER A 98 13.14 0.44 -6.60
CA SER A 98 14.43 -0.24 -6.46
C SER A 98 15.21 0.16 -5.20
N THR A 99 14.92 1.35 -4.63
CA THR A 99 15.58 1.87 -3.43
C THR A 99 14.83 1.58 -2.14
N VAL A 100 13.55 1.21 -2.23
CA VAL A 100 12.72 0.95 -1.05
C VAL A 100 13.27 -0.26 -0.27
N PRO A 101 13.62 -0.10 1.02
CA PRO A 101 14.14 -1.20 1.82
C PRO A 101 13.11 -2.32 1.98
N ILE A 102 13.61 -3.56 1.87
CA ILE A 102 12.84 -4.76 2.17
C ILE A 102 13.38 -5.33 3.48
N GLU A 103 12.54 -5.34 4.50
CA GLU A 103 12.86 -5.92 5.79
C GLU A 103 12.18 -7.27 5.96
N VAL A 104 12.86 -8.19 6.65
CA VAL A 104 12.25 -9.36 7.26
C VAL A 104 11.98 -8.97 8.70
N ASN A 105 10.71 -8.89 9.10
CA ASN A 105 10.42 -8.62 10.50
C ASN A 105 10.72 -9.87 11.34
N LEU A 106 11.92 -9.92 11.91
CA LEU A 106 12.36 -11.00 12.79
C LEU A 106 11.48 -11.15 14.03
N SER A 107 10.77 -10.10 14.44
CA SER A 107 9.88 -10.13 15.60
C SER A 107 8.57 -10.89 15.33
N ASP A 108 8.14 -11.00 14.07
CA ASP A 108 6.88 -11.67 13.72
C ASP A 108 7.01 -13.20 13.66
N LYS A 109 8.24 -13.74 13.56
CA LYS A 109 8.52 -15.18 13.33
C LYS A 109 7.74 -15.77 12.14
N CYS A 110 7.33 -14.92 11.20
CA CYS A 110 6.69 -15.28 9.94
C CYS A 110 7.70 -15.02 8.80
N PRO A 111 8.71 -15.89 8.63
CA PRO A 111 9.74 -15.71 7.59
C PRO A 111 9.15 -15.70 6.18
N GLU A 112 7.92 -16.19 6.01
CA GLU A 112 7.17 -16.13 4.77
C GLU A 112 6.84 -14.69 4.39
N PHE A 113 6.78 -13.75 5.33
CA PHE A 113 6.43 -12.35 5.05
C PHE A 113 7.67 -11.47 4.95
N LYS A 114 7.64 -10.58 3.97
CA LYS A 114 8.57 -9.46 3.83
C LYS A 114 7.79 -8.17 3.80
N TYR A 115 8.47 -7.08 4.12
CA TYR A 115 7.85 -5.77 4.24
C TYR A 115 8.61 -4.73 3.43
N PHE A 116 7.90 -3.98 2.59
CA PHE A 116 8.43 -2.72 2.08
C PHE A 116 8.31 -1.65 3.16
N LYS A 117 9.42 -0.98 3.47
CA LYS A 117 9.47 0.12 4.42
C LYS A 117 9.24 1.44 3.70
N VAL A 118 8.04 2.01 3.83
CA VAL A 118 7.64 3.22 3.11
C VAL A 118 7.54 4.40 4.06
N LYS A 119 8.20 5.50 3.71
CA LYS A 119 8.13 6.77 4.45
C LYS A 119 6.87 7.53 4.12
N VAL A 120 6.24 8.11 5.13
CA VAL A 120 5.02 8.91 4.99
C VAL A 120 5.08 10.12 5.93
N LEU A 121 4.45 11.23 5.57
CA LEU A 121 4.40 12.44 6.39
C LEU A 121 3.48 12.27 7.61
N GLY A 122 2.48 11.40 7.52
CA GLY A 122 1.60 11.07 8.62
C GLY A 122 0.51 10.09 8.22
N TYR A 123 -0.12 9.48 9.22
CA TYR A 123 -1.25 8.58 9.04
C TYR A 123 -2.13 8.57 10.29
N LYS A 124 -3.41 8.24 10.09
CA LYS A 124 -4.29 7.85 11.20
C LYS A 124 -4.13 6.37 11.45
N SER A 125 -4.09 5.95 12.71
CA SER A 125 -4.05 4.54 13.07
C SER A 125 -5.09 4.21 14.12
N GLY A 126 -5.39 2.92 14.24
CA GLY A 126 -6.22 2.44 15.31
C GLY A 126 -6.25 0.94 15.35
N TYR A 127 -7.07 0.47 16.27
CA TYR A 127 -7.22 -0.93 16.60
C TYR A 127 -8.70 -1.27 16.83
N LYS A 128 -9.14 -2.39 16.27
CA LYS A 128 -10.50 -2.92 16.38
C LYS A 128 -10.47 -4.30 17.03
N PRO A 129 -10.92 -4.45 18.30
CA PRO A 129 -11.17 -5.75 18.90
C PRO A 129 -12.56 -6.28 18.52
N ASP A 130 -12.66 -7.53 18.07
CA ASP A 130 -13.92 -8.30 17.97
C ASP A 130 -15.07 -7.59 17.27
N ASP A 131 -14.80 -6.98 16.12
CA ASP A 131 -15.78 -6.20 15.36
C ASP A 131 -16.47 -5.05 16.09
N LYS A 132 -15.98 -4.67 17.28
CA LYS A 132 -16.45 -3.51 18.05
C LYS A 132 -16.00 -2.19 17.43
N GLU A 133 -16.48 -1.07 17.98
CA GLU A 133 -16.07 0.25 17.52
C GLU A 133 -14.54 0.39 17.51
N ALA A 134 -14.01 0.93 16.42
CA ALA A 134 -12.59 1.15 16.26
C ALA A 134 -12.10 2.16 17.30
N ARG A 135 -11.07 1.77 18.05
CA ARG A 135 -10.33 2.71 18.90
C ARG A 135 -9.31 3.39 18.01
N ASN A 136 -9.47 4.69 17.82
CA ASN A 136 -8.46 5.49 17.14
C ASN A 136 -7.32 5.73 18.12
N ASP A 137 -6.11 5.36 17.72
CA ASP A 137 -4.90 5.70 18.46
C ASP A 137 -4.38 7.06 17.98
N GLU A 138 -3.46 7.67 18.74
CA GLU A 138 -2.72 8.84 18.24
C GLU A 138 -1.98 8.44 16.96
N GLY A 139 -2.46 8.95 15.83
CA GLY A 139 -1.82 8.78 14.54
C GLY A 139 -0.41 9.35 14.56
N CYS A 140 0.43 8.89 13.63
CA CYS A 140 1.76 9.44 13.51
C CYS A 140 1.73 10.73 12.68
N ALA A 141 2.47 11.76 13.12
CA ALA A 141 2.65 13.03 12.42
C ALA A 141 4.14 13.38 12.30
N ASN A 142 4.53 13.90 11.14
CA ASN A 142 5.88 14.36 10.79
C ASN A 142 6.94 13.24 10.74
N ASP A 143 7.07 12.61 9.57
CA ASP A 143 8.08 11.57 9.25
C ASP A 143 7.85 10.23 9.97
N CYS A 144 6.93 9.48 9.39
CA CYS A 144 6.46 8.20 9.86
C CYS A 144 6.86 7.09 8.89
N THR A 145 6.76 5.84 9.34
CA THR A 145 7.00 4.66 8.50
C THR A 145 5.79 3.75 8.52
N ILE A 146 5.39 3.28 7.34
CA ILE A 146 4.45 2.19 7.18
C ILE A 146 5.17 0.98 6.58
N TYR A 147 4.62 -0.19 6.86
CA TYR A 147 5.12 -1.47 6.37
C TYR A 147 4.06 -2.09 5.48
N LEU A 148 4.40 -2.33 4.22
CA LEU A 148 3.53 -3.04 3.28
C LEU A 148 4.02 -4.48 3.18
N ALA A 149 3.29 -5.37 3.84
CA ALA A 149 3.61 -6.78 3.88
C ALA A 149 3.26 -7.48 2.55
N PHE A 150 4.05 -8.49 2.20
CA PHE A 150 3.78 -9.37 1.06
C PHE A 150 4.42 -10.74 1.31
N ASP A 151 3.88 -11.77 0.63
CA ASP A 151 4.49 -13.09 0.66
C ASP A 151 5.84 -13.09 -0.06
N SER A 152 6.88 -13.63 0.56
CA SER A 152 8.26 -13.61 0.08
C SER A 152 8.45 -14.18 -1.32
N ASN A 153 7.60 -15.13 -1.72
CA ASN A 153 7.61 -15.76 -3.04
C ASN A 153 6.94 -14.91 -4.12
N ASN A 154 6.34 -13.77 -3.77
CA ASN A 154 5.59 -12.90 -4.66
C ASN A 154 6.26 -11.53 -4.88
N LEU A 155 7.56 -11.43 -4.62
CA LEU A 155 8.31 -10.17 -4.63
C LEU A 155 8.10 -9.33 -5.89
N GLU A 156 8.17 -9.93 -7.07
CA GLU A 156 8.09 -9.18 -8.33
C GLU A 156 6.70 -8.55 -8.56
N ASN A 157 5.62 -9.25 -8.21
CA ASN A 157 4.28 -8.68 -8.29
C ASN A 157 4.03 -7.66 -7.16
N ALA A 158 4.61 -7.89 -5.99
CA ALA A 158 4.58 -6.95 -4.88
C ALA A 158 5.29 -5.63 -5.26
N LYS A 159 6.45 -5.69 -5.92
CA LYS A 159 7.15 -4.52 -6.49
C LYS A 159 6.32 -3.80 -7.55
N ARG A 160 5.62 -4.51 -8.43
CA ARG A 160 4.70 -3.89 -9.41
C ARG A 160 3.59 -3.11 -8.70
N THR A 161 3.06 -3.66 -7.63
CA THR A 161 2.04 -2.98 -6.80
C THR A 161 2.62 -1.76 -6.10
N LEU A 162 3.82 -1.89 -5.52
CA LEU A 162 4.51 -0.76 -4.90
C LEU A 162 4.75 0.36 -5.92
N LYS A 163 5.14 0.03 -7.15
CA LYS A 163 5.32 1.00 -8.24
C LYS A 163 4.01 1.74 -8.55
N ALA A 164 2.90 1.03 -8.63
CA ALA A 164 1.60 1.64 -8.84
C ALA A 164 1.16 2.52 -7.64
N ILE A 165 1.48 2.12 -6.40
CA ILE A 165 1.28 2.94 -5.20
C ILE A 165 2.10 4.24 -5.27
N MET A 166 3.39 4.16 -5.60
CA MET A 166 4.27 5.32 -5.72
C MET A 166 3.83 6.26 -6.85
N HIS A 167 3.41 5.70 -7.98
CA HIS A 167 2.85 6.47 -9.09
C HIS A 167 1.55 7.17 -8.69
N LEU A 168 0.64 6.47 -8.02
CA LEU A 168 -0.63 7.05 -7.55
C LEU A 168 -0.40 8.15 -6.49
N ALA A 169 0.57 7.97 -5.60
CA ALA A 169 0.99 8.99 -4.65
C ALA A 169 1.48 10.25 -5.38
N LYS A 170 2.41 10.09 -6.34
CA LYS A 170 2.93 11.18 -7.17
C LYS A 170 1.82 11.94 -7.90
N LEU A 171 0.91 11.21 -8.56
CA LEU A 171 -0.27 11.79 -9.23
C LEU A 171 -1.22 12.51 -8.26
N SER A 172 -1.20 12.13 -6.98
CA SER A 172 -1.99 12.77 -5.91
C SER A 172 -1.27 13.93 -5.24
N GLY A 173 -0.11 14.36 -5.74
CA GLY A 173 0.64 15.51 -5.21
C GLY A 173 1.55 15.18 -4.02
N ALA A 174 1.90 13.90 -3.83
CA ALA A 174 2.94 13.50 -2.89
C ALA A 174 4.28 14.17 -3.18
N LYS A 175 5.12 14.31 -2.16
CA LYS A 175 6.51 14.75 -2.30
C LYS A 175 7.41 13.54 -2.56
N GLU A 176 8.50 13.77 -3.29
CA GLU A 176 9.57 12.80 -3.43
C GLU A 176 10.24 12.56 -2.08
N ASN A 177 10.56 11.31 -1.77
CA ASN A 177 11.42 10.97 -0.65
C ASN A 177 12.86 11.39 -0.98
N LYS A 178 13.37 12.37 -0.24
CA LYS A 178 14.78 12.81 -0.33
C LYS A 178 15.64 12.29 0.82
N GLN A 179 15.07 11.46 1.68
CA GLN A 179 15.78 10.87 2.81
C GLN A 179 16.54 9.63 2.33
N THR A 180 17.81 9.51 2.73
CA THR A 180 18.57 8.28 2.56
C THR A 180 18.25 7.34 3.73
N PHE A 181 17.92 6.08 3.43
CA PHE A 181 17.71 5.04 4.44
C PHE A 181 19.01 4.55 5.07
#